data_AF-A0A377XMI3-F1
#
_entry.id   AF-A0A377XMI3-F1
#
_cell.length_a   1.000
_cell.length_b   1.000
_cell.length_c   1.000
_cell.angle_alpha   90.00
_cell.angle_beta   90.00
_cell.angle_gamma   90.00
#
_symmetry.space_group_name_H-M   'P 1'
#
loop_
_entity.id
_entity.type
_entity.pdbx_description
1 polymer ?
#
loop_
_entity_poly.entity_id
_entity_poly.type
_entity_poly.pdbx_seq_one_letter_code
_entity_poly.pdbx_strand_id
1 'polypeptide(L)'
;MDSSFTPIEQMLKFRASRHEDFPFQEILLTRLCMHMQGKLLENRNKMLKAQGINETLFMALITLESQENHSIQPSELSCALGSSRTNATRIADELEKTRLD
;
A
#
# COMPACT_ATOMS: atom_id res chain seq x y z
N MET A 1 3.21 -20.25 18.04
CA MET A 1 3.74 -19.96 16.69
C MET A 1 5.13 -19.41 16.88
N ASP A 2 6.15 -20.19 16.51
CA ASP A 2 7.50 -19.64 16.45
C ASP A 2 7.50 -18.53 15.39
N SER A 3 7.86 -17.32 15.83
CA SER A 3 7.96 -16.17 14.95
C SER A 3 8.95 -16.49 13.83
N SER A 4 8.56 -16.29 12.57
CA SER A 4 9.46 -16.47 11.40
C SER A 4 10.70 -15.56 11.43
N PHE A 5 10.82 -14.72 12.45
CA PHE A 5 11.89 -13.76 12.66
C PHE A 5 13.07 -14.32 13.44
N THR A 6 12.83 -15.18 14.45
CA THR A 6 13.86 -15.61 15.40
C THR A 6 15.06 -16.29 14.72
N PRO A 7 14.87 -17.22 13.75
CA PRO A 7 16.01 -17.86 13.09
C PRO A 7 16.88 -16.88 12.32
N ILE A 8 16.28 -15.90 11.65
CA ILE A 8 17.00 -14.95 10.81
C ILE A 8 17.67 -13.87 11.66
N GLU A 9 17.04 -13.44 12.74
CA GLU A 9 17.65 -12.53 13.70
C GLU A 9 18.93 -13.13 14.31
N GLN A 10 18.91 -14.43 14.65
CA GLN A 10 20.11 -15.13 15.14
C GLN A 10 21.21 -15.19 14.08
N MET A 11 20.89 -15.46 12.81
CA MET A 11 21.85 -15.43 11.71
C MET A 11 22.45 -14.04 11.51
N LEU A 12 21.65 -12.98 11.63
CA LEU A 12 22.10 -11.59 11.52
C LEU A 12 23.01 -11.22 12.70
N LYS A 13 22.70 -11.65 13.93
CA LYS A 13 23.56 -11.45 15.12
C LYS A 13 24.91 -12.12 14.95
N PHE A 14 24.94 -13.34 14.42
CA PHE A 14 26.18 -14.05 14.12
C PHE A 14 27.02 -13.37 13.03
N ARG A 15 26.37 -12.75 12.03
CA ARG A 15 27.08 -11.94 11.03
C ARG A 15 27.68 -10.68 11.63
N ALA A 16 26.90 -9.98 12.47
CA ALA A 16 27.35 -8.79 13.18
C ALA A 16 28.57 -9.08 14.08
N SER A 17 28.63 -10.27 14.71
CA SER A 17 29.78 -10.64 15.54
C SER A 17 31.05 -10.96 14.75
N ARG A 18 30.99 -11.08 13.42
CA ARG A 18 32.14 -11.37 12.54
C ARG A 18 32.61 -10.17 11.72
N HIS A 19 31.82 -9.10 11.65
CA HIS A 19 32.08 -7.95 10.79
C HIS A 19 31.66 -6.66 11.52
N GLU A 20 32.63 -5.83 11.88
CA GLU A 20 32.43 -4.60 12.65
C GLU A 20 31.52 -3.58 11.93
N ASP A 21 31.65 -3.47 10.60
CA ASP A 21 30.84 -2.56 9.76
C ASP A 21 29.49 -3.14 9.32
N PHE A 22 29.03 -4.24 9.93
CA PHE A 22 27.78 -4.87 9.51
C PHE A 22 26.56 -4.06 10.00
N PRO A 23 25.67 -3.58 9.09
CA PRO A 23 24.53 -2.74 9.45
C PRO A 23 23.37 -3.58 9.99
N PHE A 24 23.56 -4.19 11.16
CA PHE A 24 22.62 -5.13 11.76
C PHE A 24 21.25 -4.50 11.99
N GLN A 25 21.22 -3.28 12.56
CA GLN A 25 19.99 -2.62 12.95
C GLN A 25 19.16 -2.20 11.74
N GLU A 26 19.80 -1.66 10.70
CA GLU A 26 19.17 -1.23 9.46
C GLU A 26 18.54 -2.43 8.73
N ILE A 27 19.26 -3.55 8.65
CA ILE A 27 18.76 -4.78 8.03
C ILE A 27 17.57 -5.32 8.84
N LEU A 28 17.69 -5.37 10.16
CA LEU A 28 16.62 -5.88 11.02
C LEU A 28 15.35 -5.02 10.91
N LEU A 29 15.48 -3.71 10.98
CA LEU A 29 14.38 -2.76 10.83
C LEU A 29 13.74 -2.86 9.45
N THR A 30 14.53 -2.92 8.38
CA THR A 30 14.02 -3.07 7.01
C THR A 30 13.16 -4.32 6.87
N ARG A 31 13.61 -5.45 7.44
CA ARG A 31 12.86 -6.70 7.43
C ARG A 31 11.55 -6.61 8.22
N LEU A 32 11.58 -5.96 9.38
CA LEU A 32 10.39 -5.74 10.19
C LEU A 32 9.37 -4.87 9.43
N CYS A 33 9.82 -3.77 8.83
CA CYS A 33 9.00 -2.89 8.01
C CYS A 33 8.34 -3.64 6.86
N MET A 34 9.11 -4.44 6.10
CA MET A 34 8.57 -5.24 4.98
C MET A 34 7.51 -6.25 5.43
N HIS A 35 7.75 -6.95 6.55
CA HIS A 35 6.79 -7.91 7.07
C HIS A 35 5.50 -7.24 7.55
N MET A 36 5.63 -6.16 8.32
CA MET A 36 4.48 -5.38 8.78
C MET A 36 3.71 -4.79 7.60
N GLN A 37 4.41 -4.25 6.60
CA GLN A 37 3.80 -3.71 5.39
C GLN A 37 2.97 -4.77 4.67
N GLY A 38 3.49 -5.99 4.51
CA GLY A 38 2.75 -7.10 3.91
C GLY A 38 1.46 -7.42 4.67
N LYS A 39 1.50 -7.46 6.00
CA LYS A 39 0.31 -7.72 6.83
C LYS A 39 -0.72 -6.59 6.78
N LEU A 40 -0.26 -5.34 6.82
CA LEU A 40 -1.13 -4.17 6.68
C LEU A 40 -1.79 -4.15 5.29
N LEU A 41 -1.02 -4.45 4.24
CA LEU A 41 -1.51 -4.54 2.87
C LEU A 41 -2.55 -5.65 2.71
N GLU A 42 -2.29 -6.85 3.23
CA GLU A 42 -3.23 -7.97 3.24
C GLU A 42 -4.54 -7.60 3.95
N ASN A 43 -4.45 -6.97 5.12
CA ASN A 43 -5.62 -6.59 5.90
C ASN A 43 -6.44 -5.50 5.20
N ARG A 44 -5.79 -4.46 4.69
CA ARG A 44 -6.43 -3.39 3.92
C ARG A 44 -7.13 -3.96 2.68
N ASN A 45 -6.46 -4.82 1.92
CA ASN A 45 -7.03 -5.40 0.71
C ASN A 45 -8.25 -6.29 1.03
N LYS A 46 -8.23 -7.04 2.14
CA LYS A 46 -9.40 -7.80 2.62
C LYS A 46 -10.57 -6.88 2.96
N MET A 47 -10.31 -5.80 3.71
CA MET A 47 -11.32 -4.81 4.09
C MET A 47 -11.96 -4.16 2.86
N LEU A 48 -11.15 -3.68 1.91
CA LEU A 48 -11.64 -3.03 0.68
C LEU A 48 -12.43 -4.01 -0.19
N LYS A 49 -11.94 -5.25 -0.34
CA LYS A 49 -12.65 -6.29 -1.11
C LYS A 49 -14.01 -6.62 -0.51
N ALA A 50 -14.15 -6.59 0.82
CA ALA A 50 -15.45 -6.79 1.48
C ALA A 50 -16.46 -5.68 1.14
N GLN A 51 -16.00 -4.51 0.71
CA GLN A 51 -16.82 -3.39 0.21
C GLN A 51 -16.91 -3.37 -1.33
N GLY A 52 -16.42 -4.39 -2.02
CA GLY A 52 -16.45 -4.47 -3.49
C GLY A 52 -15.43 -3.59 -4.21
N ILE A 53 -14.53 -2.91 -3.50
CA ILE A 53 -13.57 -1.96 -4.08
C ILE A 53 -12.12 -2.42 -3.90
N ASN A 54 -11.20 -1.85 -4.69
CA ASN A 54 -9.76 -2.05 -4.56
C ASN A 54 -9.07 -0.77 -4.04
N GLU A 55 -7.76 -0.83 -3.77
CA GLU A 55 -6.99 0.33 -3.30
C GLU A 55 -7.10 1.52 -4.24
N THR A 56 -6.98 1.31 -5.55
CA THR A 56 -6.97 2.39 -6.53
C THR A 56 -8.30 3.14 -6.52
N LEU A 57 -9.42 2.41 -6.49
CA LEU A 57 -10.75 2.99 -6.40
C LEU A 57 -10.97 3.70 -5.06
N PHE A 58 -10.47 3.11 -3.97
CA PHE A 58 -10.49 3.76 -2.65
C PHE A 58 -9.73 5.09 -2.63
N MET A 59 -8.51 5.12 -3.17
CA MET A 59 -7.72 6.36 -3.27
C MET A 59 -8.41 7.39 -4.16
N ALA A 60 -9.06 6.96 -5.24
CA ALA A 60 -9.83 7.82 -6.12
C ALA A 60 -11.05 8.44 -5.40
N LEU A 61 -11.78 7.65 -4.61
CA LEU A 61 -12.89 8.12 -3.78
C LEU A 61 -12.42 9.15 -2.75
N ILE A 62 -11.34 8.87 -2.00
CA ILE A 62 -10.79 9.82 -1.03
C ILE A 62 -10.39 11.13 -1.71
N THR A 63 -9.74 11.05 -2.88
CA THR A 63 -9.31 12.23 -3.64
C THR A 63 -10.51 13.07 -4.07
N LEU A 64 -11.59 12.42 -4.54
CA LEU A 64 -12.82 13.07 -4.97
C LEU A 64 -13.57 13.73 -3.79
N GLU A 65 -13.72 13.01 -2.68
CA GLU A 65 -14.39 13.49 -1.46
C GLU A 65 -13.62 14.61 -0.75
N SER A 66 -12.33 14.77 -1.06
CA SER A 66 -11.51 15.87 -0.54
C SER A 66 -11.64 17.16 -1.37
N GLN A 67 -12.38 17.15 -2.48
CA GLN A 67 -12.64 18.34 -3.29
C GLN A 67 -13.90 19.06 -2.81
N GLU A 68 -13.87 20.40 -2.75
CA GLU A 68 -15.02 21.22 -2.33
C GLU A 68 -16.30 20.92 -3.12
N ASN A 69 -16.16 20.64 -4.42
CA ASN A 69 -17.28 20.35 -5.32
C ASN A 69 -17.54 18.84 -5.52
N HIS A 70 -16.85 17.97 -4.79
CA HIS A 70 -16.89 16.51 -4.96
C HIS A 70 -16.74 16.06 -6.43
N SER A 71 -15.89 16.77 -7.17
CA SER A 71 -15.64 16.60 -8.61
C SER A 71 -14.15 16.70 -8.91
N ILE A 72 -13.64 15.89 -9.84
CA ILE A 72 -12.24 15.95 -10.29
C ILE A 72 -12.16 15.63 -11.78
N GLN A 73 -11.28 16.31 -12.52
CA GLN A 73 -11.05 15.96 -13.93
C GLN A 73 -10.23 14.66 -14.04
N PRO A 74 -10.47 13.80 -15.04
CA PRO A 74 -9.69 12.58 -15.22
C PRO A 74 -8.17 12.80 -15.31
N SER A 75 -7.73 13.93 -15.87
CA SER A 75 -6.31 14.33 -15.92
C SER A 75 -5.73 14.66 -14.55
N GLU A 76 -6.51 15.29 -13.67
CA GLU A 76 -6.12 15.60 -12.30
C GLU A 76 -6.11 14.33 -11.44
N LEU A 77 -7.10 13.45 -11.63
CA LEU A 77 -7.15 12.15 -10.99
C LEU A 77 -5.95 11.28 -11.39
N SER A 78 -5.57 11.30 -12.67
CA SER A 78 -4.35 10.65 -13.18
C SER A 78 -3.10 11.15 -12.44
N CYS A 79 -2.99 12.46 -12.25
CA CYS A 79 -1.86 13.08 -11.53
C CYS A 79 -1.85 12.69 -10.04
N ALA A 80 -3.00 12.79 -9.37
CA ALA A 80 -3.13 12.46 -7.95
C ALA A 80 -2.84 10.98 -7.64
N LEU A 81 -3.25 10.07 -8.54
CA LEU A 81 -3.04 8.64 -8.38
C LEU A 81 -1.70 8.14 -8.96
N GLY A 82 -0.88 9.00 -9.57
CA GLY A 82 0.35 8.61 -10.25
C GLY A 82 0.13 7.56 -11.34
N SER A 83 -1.03 7.57 -11.99
CA SER A 83 -1.46 6.55 -12.95
C SER A 83 -1.60 7.10 -14.37
N SER A 84 -1.59 6.24 -15.38
CA SER A 84 -1.72 6.69 -16.78
C SER A 84 -3.11 7.29 -17.06
N ARG A 85 -3.20 8.19 -18.05
CA ARG A 85 -4.49 8.79 -18.47
C ARG A 85 -5.54 7.73 -18.81
N THR A 86 -5.16 6.69 -19.54
CA THR A 86 -6.06 5.56 -19.88
C THR A 86 -6.59 4.86 -18.64
N ASN A 87 -5.74 4.65 -17.62
CA ASN A 87 -6.17 4.03 -16.38
C ASN A 87 -7.09 4.96 -15.58
N ALA A 88 -6.84 6.27 -15.58
CA ALA A 88 -7.67 7.26 -14.91
C ALA A 88 -9.08 7.36 -15.52
N THR A 89 -9.23 7.28 -16.85
CA THR A 89 -10.55 7.21 -17.50
C THR A 89 -11.33 5.98 -17.03
N ARG A 90 -10.69 4.80 -17.03
CA ARG A 90 -11.34 3.57 -16.54
C ARG A 90 -11.81 3.70 -15.08
N ILE A 91 -11.00 4.34 -14.23
CA ILE A 91 -11.35 4.57 -12.82
C ILE A 91 -12.54 5.55 -12.71
N ALA A 92 -12.55 6.61 -13.50
CA ALA A 92 -13.68 7.56 -13.54
C ALA A 92 -14.99 6.85 -13.94
N ASP A 93 -14.94 5.97 -14.95
CA ASP A 93 -16.10 5.17 -15.37
C ASP A 93 -16.55 4.18 -14.28
N GLU A 94 -15.61 3.62 -13.50
CA GLU A 94 -15.92 2.75 -12.35
C GLU A 94 -16.54 3.54 -11.18
N LEU A 95 -16.07 4.76 -10.92
CA LEU A 95 -16.63 5.65 -9.90
C LEU A 95 -18.07 6.06 -10.22
N GLU A 96 -18.36 6.39 -11.48
CA GLU A 96 -19.71 6.76 -11.92
C GLU A 96 -20.70 5.62 -11.66
N LYS A 97 -20.34 4.38 -12.02
CA LYS A 97 -21.17 3.19 -11.78
C LYS A 97 -21.42 2.96 -10.29
N THR A 98 -20.40 3.11 -9.46
CA THR A 98 -20.50 2.87 -8.01
C THR A 98 -21.36 3.92 -7.28
N ARG A 99 -21.58 5.11 -7.89
CA ARG A 99 -22.40 6.19 -7.31
C ARG A 99 -23.90 6.06 -7.60
N LEU A 100 -24.30 5.15 -8.50
CA LEU A 100 -25.68 4.97 -8.96
C LEU A 100 -26.42 3.84 -8.23
N ASP A 101 -25.73 3.06 -7.40
CA ASP A 101 -26.25 1.97 -6.57
C ASP A 101 -26.34 2.38 -5.09
#